data_AF-A0A6N3F0T1-F1
#
_entry.id   AF-A0A6N3F0T1-F1
#
_cell.length_a   1.000
_cell.length_b   1.000
_cell.length_c   1.000
_cell.angle_alpha   90.00
_cell.angle_beta   90.00
_cell.angle_gamma   90.00
#
_symmetry.space_group_name_H-M   'P 1'
#
loop_
_entity.id
_entity.type
_entity.pdbx_description
1 polymer ?
#
loop_
_entity_poly.entity_id
_entity_poly.type
_entity_poly.pdbx_seq_one_letter_code
_entity_poly.pdbx_strand_id
1 'polypeptide(L)'
;MSYSIHITATAERDILRAADYIEFTLKNPTAAEHLLDAATKQINSLSDMPEKYYLVDDPVLASWEIRFIIINNYLAFYTIDKEKQTVIVVRFLYQKSNWNSILRQSFSLAAPVSPIYL
;
A
#
# COMPACT_ATOMS: atom_id res chain seq x y z
N MET A 1 5.42 -12.87 17.23
CA MET A 1 4.55 -13.44 16.19
C MET A 1 4.58 -12.49 15.01
N SER A 2 4.74 -13.01 13.80
CA SER A 2 4.89 -12.20 12.59
C SER A 2 3.62 -12.34 11.75
N TYR A 3 3.09 -11.22 11.25
CA TYR A 3 1.93 -11.17 10.38
C TYR A 3 2.28 -11.73 9.00
N SER A 4 1.35 -12.44 8.38
CA SER A 4 1.44 -12.78 6.96
C SER A 4 1.27 -11.53 6.10
N ILE A 5 1.93 -11.47 4.94
CA ILE A 5 1.76 -10.37 3.97
C ILE A 5 0.85 -10.84 2.84
N HIS A 6 -0.20 -10.10 2.55
CA HIS A 6 -1.03 -10.25 1.38
C HIS A 6 -0.94 -8.99 0.51
N ILE A 7 -0.41 -9.12 -0.71
CA ILE A 7 -0.40 -8.04 -1.69
C ILE A 7 -1.62 -8.21 -2.59
N THR A 8 -2.48 -7.21 -2.66
CA THR A 8 -3.64 -7.27 -3.56
C THR A 8 -3.19 -7.19 -5.02
N ALA A 9 -3.98 -7.78 -5.92
CA ALA A 9 -3.68 -7.71 -7.37
C ALA A 9 -3.58 -6.26 -7.90
N THR A 10 -4.25 -5.30 -7.24
CA THR A 10 -4.13 -3.88 -7.60
C THR A 10 -2.79 -3.31 -7.15
N ALA A 11 -2.35 -3.57 -5.92
CA ALA A 11 -1.04 -3.16 -5.44
C ALA A 11 0.09 -3.80 -6.26
N GLU A 12 -0.03 -5.08 -6.62
CA GLU A 12 0.94 -5.77 -7.48
C GLU A 12 1.05 -5.09 -8.86
N ARG A 13 -0.08 -4.82 -9.52
CA ARG A 13 -0.08 -4.07 -10.79
C ARG A 13 0.49 -2.67 -10.66
N ASP A 14 0.23 -1.99 -9.54
CA ASP A 14 0.79 -0.67 -9.29
C ASP A 14 2.33 -0.72 -9.19
N ILE A 15 2.88 -1.71 -8.47
CA ILE A 15 4.34 -1.95 -8.34
C ILE A 15 4.96 -2.22 -9.71
N LEU A 16 4.38 -3.13 -10.49
CA LEU A 16 4.90 -3.47 -11.82
C LEU A 16 4.86 -2.27 -12.77
N ARG A 17 3.76 -1.51 -12.79
CA ARG A 17 3.67 -0.29 -13.62
C ARG A 17 4.68 0.78 -13.21
N ALA A 18 4.97 0.90 -11.92
CA ALA A 18 5.98 1.82 -11.42
C ALA A 18 7.38 1.42 -11.92
N ALA A 19 7.71 0.13 -11.84
CA ALA A 19 8.98 -0.41 -12.36
C ALA A 19 9.07 -0.22 -13.89
N ASP A 20 8.06 -0.64 -14.65
CA ASP A 20 8.01 -0.51 -16.12
C ASP A 20 8.15 0.95 -16.57
N TYR A 21 7.50 1.88 -15.87
CA TYR A 21 7.61 3.31 -16.18
C TYR A 21 9.06 3.79 -15.98
N ILE A 22 9.68 3.43 -14.87
CA ILE A 22 11.07 3.82 -14.59
C ILE A 22 12.05 3.18 -15.59
N GLU A 23 11.86 1.90 -15.89
CA GLU A 23 12.72 1.16 -16.80
C GLU A 23 12.60 1.66 -18.24
N PHE A 24 11.39 1.66 -18.78
CA PHE A 24 11.20 1.86 -20.22
C PHE A 24 10.92 3.32 -20.60
N THR A 25 10.26 4.10 -19.73
CA THR A 25 9.95 5.51 -20.02
C THR A 25 11.07 6.43 -19.57
N LEU A 26 11.54 6.27 -18.33
CA LEU A 26 12.67 7.05 -17.81
C LEU A 26 14.03 6.49 -18.22
N LYS A 27 14.06 5.33 -18.89
CA LYS A 27 15.27 4.66 -19.40
C LYS A 27 16.29 4.38 -18.29
N ASN A 28 15.80 3.98 -17.12
CA ASN A 28 16.62 3.75 -15.94
C ASN A 28 16.35 2.37 -15.32
N PRO A 29 16.81 1.28 -15.95
CA PRO A 29 16.57 -0.09 -15.48
C PRO A 29 17.11 -0.33 -14.06
N THR A 30 18.27 0.25 -13.71
CA THR A 30 18.83 0.14 -12.36
C THR A 30 17.92 0.74 -11.30
N ALA A 31 17.28 1.88 -11.58
CA ALA A 31 16.32 2.46 -10.64
C ALA A 31 15.03 1.64 -10.52
N ALA A 32 14.62 0.93 -11.58
CA ALA A 32 13.47 0.02 -11.53
C ALA A 32 13.78 -1.20 -10.65
N GLU A 33 14.94 -1.82 -10.82
CA GLU A 33 15.43 -2.92 -9.97
C GLU A 33 15.51 -2.49 -8.51
N HIS A 34 16.14 -1.34 -8.23
CA HIS A 34 16.21 -0.79 -6.87
C HIS A 34 14.83 -0.51 -6.26
N LEU A 35 13.82 -0.15 -7.06
CA LEU A 35 12.46 0.03 -6.57
C LEU A 35 11.85 -1.31 -6.15
N LEU A 36 11.99 -2.35 -6.97
CA LEU A 36 11.45 -3.69 -6.68
C LEU A 36 12.09 -4.31 -5.44
N ASP A 37 13.41 -4.18 -5.29
CA ASP A 37 14.14 -4.65 -4.12
C ASP A 37 13.70 -3.90 -2.85
N ALA A 38 13.62 -2.57 -2.93
CA ALA A 38 13.18 -1.73 -1.82
C ALA A 38 11.73 -2.06 -1.43
N ALA A 39 10.84 -2.25 -2.41
CA ALA A 39 9.46 -2.62 -2.17
C ALA A 39 9.35 -3.98 -1.47
N THR A 40 10.03 -4.99 -1.99
CA THR A 40 10.06 -6.34 -1.40
C THR A 40 10.55 -6.30 0.05
N LYS A 41 11.70 -5.67 0.29
CA LYS A 41 12.29 -5.58 1.62
C LYS A 41 11.38 -4.85 2.62
N GLN A 42 10.85 -3.69 2.23
CA GLN A 42 10.09 -2.85 3.15
C GLN A 42 8.67 -3.38 3.39
N ILE A 43 8.01 -3.93 2.37
CA ILE A 43 6.71 -4.58 2.53
C ILE A 43 6.82 -5.81 3.44
N ASN A 44 7.85 -6.66 3.24
CA ASN A 44 8.06 -7.81 4.11
C ASN A 44 8.35 -7.42 5.56
N SER A 45 8.99 -6.26 5.79
CA SER A 45 9.23 -5.74 7.14
C SER A 45 7.96 -5.33 7.90
N LEU A 46 6.81 -5.20 7.22
CA LEU A 46 5.53 -4.93 7.87
C LEU A 46 5.05 -6.10 8.73
N SER A 47 5.57 -7.30 8.51
CA SER A 47 5.16 -8.52 9.22
C SER A 47 5.42 -8.46 10.73
N ASP A 48 6.49 -7.82 11.19
CA ASP A 48 6.87 -7.90 12.61
C ASP A 48 6.12 -6.93 13.53
N MET A 49 5.76 -5.72 13.06
CA MET A 49 5.03 -4.71 13.84
C MET A 49 4.26 -3.74 12.91
N PRO A 50 3.18 -4.18 12.26
CA PRO A 50 2.51 -3.36 11.25
C PRO A 50 1.79 -2.13 11.83
N GLU A 51 1.44 -2.14 13.13
CA GLU A 51 0.76 -1.03 13.80
C GLU A 51 1.69 0.14 14.16
N LYS A 52 3.02 -0.01 14.01
CA LYS A 52 3.98 1.02 14.42
C LYS A 52 3.92 2.30 13.59
N TYR A 53 3.37 2.22 12.38
CA TYR A 53 3.23 3.36 11.48
C TYR A 53 1.88 4.03 11.66
N TYR A 54 1.84 5.35 11.65
CA TYR A 54 0.60 6.12 11.83
C TYR A 54 -0.41 5.88 10.70
N LEU A 55 -1.68 6.11 11.02
CA LEU A 55 -2.73 6.22 10.02
C LEU A 55 -2.46 7.40 9.09
N VAL A 56 -3.04 7.36 7.89
CA VAL A 56 -3.11 8.53 7.03
C VAL A 56 -3.87 9.67 7.69
N ASP A 57 -3.47 10.92 7.43
CA ASP A 57 -4.08 12.11 8.07
C ASP A 57 -5.51 12.40 7.59
N ASP A 58 -5.92 11.84 6.45
CA ASP A 58 -7.28 12.02 5.93
C ASP A 58 -8.31 11.30 6.82
N PRO A 59 -9.32 12.00 7.37
CA PRO A 59 -10.24 11.42 8.34
C PRO A 59 -11.04 10.21 7.83
N VAL A 60 -11.40 10.19 6.54
CA VAL A 60 -12.18 9.10 5.96
C VAL A 60 -11.29 7.87 5.78
N LEU A 61 -10.11 8.05 5.23
CA LEU A 61 -9.17 6.94 5.07
C LEU A 61 -8.64 6.43 6.43
N ALA A 62 -8.46 7.31 7.42
CA ALA A 62 -8.13 6.94 8.78
C ALA A 62 -9.24 6.08 9.42
N SER A 63 -10.51 6.40 9.16
CA SER A 63 -11.66 5.58 9.62
C SER A 63 -11.70 4.19 8.98
N TRP A 64 -11.01 3.99 7.86
CA TRP A 64 -10.80 2.69 7.22
C TRP A 64 -9.47 2.03 7.63
N GLU A 65 -8.84 2.54 8.69
CA GLU A 65 -7.58 2.06 9.26
C GLU A 65 -6.40 2.03 8.25
N ILE A 66 -6.42 2.91 7.25
CA ILE A 66 -5.35 2.97 6.25
C ILE A 66 -4.07 3.52 6.86
N ARG A 67 -2.98 2.75 6.72
CA ARG A 67 -1.61 3.14 7.05
C ARG A 67 -0.77 3.20 5.79
N PHE A 68 0.41 3.79 5.87
CA PHE A 68 1.37 3.73 4.77
C PHE A 68 2.82 3.72 5.23
N ILE A 69 3.67 3.23 4.35
CA ILE A 69 5.13 3.41 4.42
C ILE A 69 5.64 4.06 3.14
N ILE A 70 6.75 4.78 3.26
CA ILE A 70 7.42 5.43 2.13
C ILE A 70 8.51 4.50 1.61
N ILE A 71 8.43 4.16 0.32
CA ILE A 71 9.41 3.33 -0.39
C ILE A 71 9.93 4.15 -1.57
N ASN A 72 11.14 4.71 -1.42
CA ASN A 72 11.70 5.67 -2.38
C ASN A 72 10.73 6.84 -2.62
N ASN A 73 10.21 6.99 -3.84
CA ASN A 73 9.25 8.04 -4.20
C ASN A 73 7.79 7.54 -4.23
N TYR A 74 7.51 6.38 -3.63
CA TYR A 74 6.21 5.73 -3.64
C TYR A 74 5.72 5.48 -2.22
N LEU A 75 4.41 5.30 -2.10
CA LEU A 75 3.68 5.04 -0.86
C LEU A 75 3.02 3.67 -0.98
N ALA A 76 3.37 2.73 -0.10
CA ALA A 76 2.61 1.48 0.04
C ALA A 76 1.54 1.67 1.10
N PHE A 77 0.28 1.69 0.68
CA PHE A 77 -0.88 1.79 1.56
C PHE A 77 -1.35 0.40 1.97
N TYR A 78 -1.61 0.20 3.25
CA TYR A 78 -1.99 -1.11 3.78
C TYR A 78 -2.97 -1.02 4.95
N THR A 79 -3.66 -2.13 5.20
CA THR A 79 -4.49 -2.38 6.39
C THR A 79 -4.01 -3.62 7.12
N ILE A 80 -4.57 -3.86 8.31
CA ILE A 80 -4.20 -4.99 9.17
C ILE A 80 -5.47 -5.76 9.51
N ASP A 81 -5.55 -7.02 9.11
CA ASP A 81 -6.52 -7.98 9.62
C ASP A 81 -5.92 -8.63 10.88
N LYS A 82 -6.33 -8.15 12.06
CA LYS A 82 -5.78 -8.60 13.34
C LYS A 82 -6.18 -10.04 13.67
N GLU A 83 -7.37 -10.46 13.25
CA GLU A 83 -7.88 -11.81 13.51
C GLU A 83 -7.09 -12.85 12.71
N LYS A 84 -6.84 -12.57 11.42
CA LYS A 84 -6.05 -13.44 10.55
C LYS A 84 -4.54 -13.26 10.68
N GLN A 85 -4.11 -12.26 11.46
CA GLN A 85 -2.73 -11.80 11.52
C GLN A 85 -2.16 -11.58 10.11
N THR A 86 -2.86 -10.80 9.30
CA THR A 86 -2.46 -10.49 7.92
C THR A 86 -2.35 -8.98 7.70
N VAL A 87 -1.22 -8.55 7.13
CA VAL A 87 -1.06 -7.21 6.56
C VAL A 87 -1.51 -7.26 5.10
N ILE A 88 -2.43 -6.38 4.73
CA ILE A 88 -2.98 -6.34 3.38
C ILE A 88 -2.47 -5.07 2.69
N VAL A 89 -1.56 -5.21 1.73
CA VAL A 89 -1.09 -4.09 0.90
C VAL A 89 -2.12 -3.80 -0.19
N VAL A 90 -2.81 -2.67 -0.05
CA VAL A 90 -3.98 -2.33 -0.87
C VAL A 90 -3.60 -1.57 -2.14
N ARG A 91 -2.67 -0.62 -2.06
CA ARG A 91 -2.20 0.19 -3.20
C ARG A 91 -0.72 0.53 -3.08
N PHE A 92 -0.06 0.78 -4.21
CA PHE A 92 1.32 1.29 -4.26
C PHE A 92 1.40 2.52 -5.17
N LEU A 93 1.42 3.73 -4.61
CA LEU A 93 1.18 4.95 -5.40
C LEU A 93 2.37 5.89 -5.38
N TYR A 94 2.61 6.57 -6.50
CA TYR A 94 3.61 7.62 -6.55
C TYR A 94 3.24 8.76 -5.58
N GLN A 95 4.20 9.21 -4.76
CA GLN A 95 3.91 10.15 -3.66
C GLN A 95 3.30 11.48 -4.11
N LYS A 96 3.59 11.93 -5.34
CA LYS A 96 3.04 13.19 -5.89
C LYS A 96 1.72 12.99 -6.64
N SER A 97 1.20 11.77 -6.71
CA SER A 97 -0.13 11.52 -7.26
C SER A 97 -1.22 12.02 -6.30
N ASN A 98 -2.43 12.21 -6.80
CA ASN A 98 -3.60 12.45 -5.94
C ASN A 98 -4.07 11.13 -5.30
N TRP A 99 -3.21 10.55 -4.45
CA TRP A 99 -3.44 9.26 -3.82
C TRP A 99 -4.72 9.25 -2.99
N ASN A 100 -5.11 10.37 -2.39
CA ASN A 100 -6.34 10.47 -1.59
C ASN A 100 -7.58 10.16 -2.44
N SER A 101 -7.71 10.82 -3.60
CA SER A 101 -8.79 10.55 -4.55
C SER A 101 -8.76 9.11 -5.07
N ILE A 102 -7.56 8.60 -5.38
CA ILE A 102 -7.36 7.24 -5.91
C ILE A 102 -7.79 6.18 -4.88
N LEU A 103 -7.41 6.36 -3.61
CA LEU A 103 -7.78 5.44 -2.53
C LEU A 103 -9.29 5.48 -2.28
N ARG A 104 -9.90 6.67 -2.20
CA ARG A 104 -11.36 6.80 -2.01
C ARG A 104 -12.16 6.04 -3.06
N GLN A 105 -11.76 6.12 -4.34
CA GLN A 105 -12.38 5.34 -5.41
C GLN A 105 -12.14 3.82 -5.25
N SER A 106 -10.93 3.42 -4.84
CA SER A 106 -10.58 2.00 -4.66
C SER A 106 -11.41 1.35 -3.55
N PHE A 107 -11.61 2.05 -2.43
CA PHE A 107 -12.36 1.53 -1.29
C PHE A 107 -13.86 1.73 -1.43
N SER A 108 -14.33 2.76 -2.14
CA SER A 108 -15.76 2.91 -2.45
C SER A 108 -16.30 1.75 -3.30
N LEU A 109 -15.43 1.05 -4.04
CA LEU A 109 -15.78 -0.13 -4.84
C LEU A 109 -15.60 -1.46 -4.08
N ALA A 110 -14.93 -1.43 -2.93
CA ALA A 110 -14.54 -2.61 -2.14
C ALA A 110 -15.12 -2.62 -0.72
N ALA A 111 -15.86 -1.59 -0.31
CA ALA A 111 -16.40 -1.52 1.04
C ALA A 111 -17.37 -2.69 1.29
N PRO A 112 -17.11 -3.57 2.27
CA PRO A 112 -18.23 -4.17 2.97
C PRO A 112 -18.99 -3.02 3.60
N VAL A 113 -20.29 -2.97 3.36
CA VAL A 113 -21.22 -2.09 4.09
C VAL A 113 -20.86 -2.24 5.57
N SER A 114 -20.30 -1.21 6.21
CA SER A 114 -20.07 -1.28 7.66
C SER A 114 -21.43 -1.54 8.32
N PRO A 115 -21.53 -2.48 9.27
CA PRO A 115 -22.75 -2.63 10.05
C PRO A 115 -22.97 -1.31 10.77
N ILE A 116 -24.14 -0.74 10.57
CA ILE A 116 -24.62 0.36 11.39
C ILE A 116 -24.63 -0.19 12.82
N TYR A 117 -23.69 0.25 13.66
CA TYR A 117 -23.86 0.12 15.09
C TYR A 117 -24.89 1.18 15.50
N LEU A 118 -26.15 0.74 15.57
CA LEU A 118 -27.20 1.39 16.36
C LEU A 118 -26.96 1.08 17.85
#